data_AF-A0A2A2Q911-F1
#
_entry.id   AF-A0A2A2Q911-F1
#
_cell.length_a   1.000
_cell.length_b   1.000
_cell.length_c   1.000
_cell.angle_alpha   90.00
_cell.angle_beta   90.00
_cell.angle_gamma   90.00
#
_symmetry.space_group_name_H-M   'P 1'
#
loop_
_entity.id
_entity.type
_entity.pdbx_description
1 polymer ?
#
loop_
_entity_poly.entity_id
_entity_poly.type
_entity_poly.pdbx_seq_one_letter_code
_entity_poly.pdbx_strand_id
1 'polypeptide(L)'
;MNILVTAGPTREPIDPVRFIGNRSSGKMGYEIAAAFAREGHAVLLVSGPTSLDVPDGVDFLPVETADEMYGAVASHIGRMQVAVFAAAVADYKPSMAAKEKIKKSADAIALELVRTPDILGLCRSKHGFAGTLVGFAVETENLIANAREKLTHKQCELIIANDVSKPGIGFESDQNEVSLVYPDRIDQLPLASKHDLAHQIVRATLMLHAEKNAAND
;
A
#
# COMPACT_ATOMS: atom_id res chain seq x y z
N MET A 1 4.47 -17.34 -9.30
CA MET A 1 3.24 -17.01 -8.53
C MET A 1 2.61 -15.77 -9.11
N ASN A 2 1.32 -15.55 -8.85
CA ASN A 2 0.63 -14.29 -9.14
C ASN A 2 0.69 -13.40 -7.89
N ILE A 3 1.26 -12.22 -8.05
CA ILE A 3 1.48 -11.25 -6.98
C ILE A 3 0.67 -10.00 -7.29
N LEU A 4 -0.05 -9.48 -6.31
CA LEU A 4 -0.68 -8.17 -6.38
C LEU A 4 0.13 -7.18 -5.53
N VAL A 5 0.46 -6.03 -6.09
CA VAL A 5 1.08 -4.93 -5.36
C VAL A 5 0.23 -3.68 -5.55
N THR A 6 -0.18 -3.03 -4.47
CA THR A 6 -0.76 -1.68 -4.57
C THR A 6 0.32 -0.63 -4.33
N ALA A 7 0.35 0.46 -5.08
CA ALA A 7 1.30 1.56 -4.89
C ALA A 7 0.69 2.94 -5.15
N GLY A 8 1.49 3.99 -4.95
CA GLY A 8 1.10 5.39 -5.18
C GLY A 8 0.10 5.94 -4.15
N PRO A 9 -0.18 7.25 -4.21
CA PRO A 9 -1.24 7.88 -3.42
C PRO A 9 -2.59 7.76 -4.13
N THR A 10 -3.70 7.71 -3.40
CA THR A 10 -5.02 8.01 -4.00
C THR A 10 -5.29 9.51 -3.99
N ARG A 11 -6.15 9.97 -4.90
CA ARG A 11 -6.58 11.36 -5.06
C ARG A 11 -8.11 11.42 -5.02
N GLU A 12 -8.64 11.88 -3.90
CA GLU A 12 -10.08 11.95 -3.67
C GLU A 12 -10.62 13.30 -4.15
N PRO A 13 -11.40 13.36 -5.25
CA PRO A 13 -11.75 14.61 -5.90
C PRO A 13 -12.68 15.47 -5.04
N ILE A 14 -12.33 16.75 -4.91
CA ILE A 14 -13.19 17.80 -4.35
C ILE A 14 -14.01 18.42 -5.49
N ASP A 15 -13.34 18.71 -6.61
CA ASP A 15 -13.90 19.21 -7.86
C ASP A 15 -12.98 18.78 -9.03
N PRO A 16 -13.22 19.15 -10.30
CA PRO A 16 -12.39 18.71 -11.42
C PRO A 16 -10.93 19.19 -11.40
N VAL A 17 -10.54 20.04 -10.45
CA VAL A 17 -9.21 20.67 -10.37
C VAL A 17 -8.49 20.34 -9.06
N ARG A 18 -9.24 20.00 -8.00
CA ARG A 18 -8.72 19.83 -6.64
C ARG A 18 -9.09 18.46 -6.10
N PHE A 19 -8.18 17.90 -5.30
CA PHE A 19 -8.38 16.64 -4.61
C PHE A 19 -7.74 16.66 -3.22
N ILE A 20 -8.15 15.73 -2.38
CA ILE A 20 -7.46 15.35 -1.13
C ILE A 20 -6.56 14.16 -1.47
N GLY A 21 -5.30 14.18 -1.04
CA GLY A 21 -4.38 13.09 -1.31
C GLY A 21 -3.20 13.08 -0.36
N ASN A 22 -2.37 12.06 -0.53
CA ASN A 22 -1.22 11.81 0.34
C ASN A 22 0.10 12.17 -0.35
N ARG A 23 1.14 12.50 0.42
CA ARG A 23 2.48 12.86 -0.07
C ARG A 23 3.33 11.66 -0.54
N SER A 24 2.69 10.52 -0.80
CA SER A 24 3.43 9.33 -1.23
C SER A 24 3.94 9.49 -2.66
N SER A 25 5.22 9.20 -2.86
CA SER A 25 5.82 9.11 -4.20
C SER A 25 5.49 7.79 -4.92
N GLY A 26 5.06 6.76 -4.17
CA GLY A 26 4.86 5.40 -4.68
C GLY A 26 6.14 4.57 -4.85
N LYS A 27 7.33 5.17 -4.72
CA LYS A 27 8.64 4.53 -5.02
C LYS A 27 8.81 3.15 -4.38
N MET A 28 8.46 3.00 -3.10
CA MET A 28 8.64 1.74 -2.38
C MET A 28 7.79 0.60 -2.99
N GLY A 29 6.53 0.88 -3.35
CA GLY A 29 5.66 -0.12 -3.98
C GLY A 29 6.13 -0.51 -5.38
N TYR A 30 6.69 0.44 -6.14
CA TYR A 30 7.26 0.18 -7.47
C TYR A 30 8.52 -0.69 -7.38
N GLU A 31 9.42 -0.40 -6.44
CA GLU A 31 10.61 -1.23 -6.21
C GLU A 31 10.24 -2.65 -5.76
N ILE A 32 9.20 -2.81 -4.93
CA ILE A 32 8.70 -4.13 -4.53
C ILE A 32 8.12 -4.88 -5.73
N ALA A 33 7.31 -4.23 -6.56
CA ALA A 33 6.77 -4.85 -7.77
C ALA A 33 7.90 -5.29 -8.72
N ALA A 34 8.90 -4.43 -8.93
CA ALA A 34 10.08 -4.75 -9.72
C ALA A 34 10.88 -5.93 -9.13
N ALA A 35 11.07 -5.97 -7.81
CA ALA A 35 11.80 -7.06 -7.16
C ALA A 35 11.06 -8.40 -7.31
N PHE A 36 9.73 -8.47 -7.16
CA PHE A 36 8.98 -9.70 -7.44
C PHE A 36 9.08 -10.13 -8.91
N ALA A 37 9.03 -9.18 -9.86
CA ALA A 37 9.16 -9.50 -11.29
C ALA A 37 10.54 -10.06 -11.63
N ARG A 38 11.62 -9.51 -11.03
CA ARG A 38 13.00 -10.03 -11.18
C ARG A 38 13.17 -11.45 -10.67
N GLU A 39 12.43 -11.83 -9.63
CA GLU A 39 12.36 -13.22 -9.11
C GLU A 39 11.47 -14.13 -9.98
N GLY A 40 11.01 -13.66 -11.16
CA GLY A 40 10.27 -14.45 -12.13
C GLY A 40 8.79 -14.65 -11.80
N HIS A 41 8.20 -13.77 -10.99
CA HIS A 41 6.77 -13.83 -10.66
C HIS A 41 5.93 -12.96 -11.61
N ALA A 42 4.65 -13.35 -11.78
CA ALA A 42 3.67 -12.54 -12.51
C ALA A 42 3.11 -11.48 -11.56
N VAL A 43 3.40 -10.21 -11.83
CA VAL A 43 3.07 -9.10 -10.92
C VAL A 43 2.02 -8.20 -11.53
N LEU A 44 0.92 -7.98 -10.80
CA LEU A 44 -0.05 -6.93 -11.08
C LEU A 44 0.19 -5.76 -10.12
N LEU A 45 0.61 -4.62 -10.68
CA LEU A 45 0.75 -3.36 -9.96
C LEU A 45 -0.49 -2.50 -10.15
N VAL A 46 -1.28 -2.38 -9.08
CA VAL A 46 -2.43 -1.45 -9.00
C VAL A 46 -1.93 -0.14 -8.38
N SER A 47 -1.83 0.93 -9.15
CA SER A 47 -1.21 2.16 -8.66
C SER A 47 -2.11 3.38 -8.78
N GLY A 48 -2.14 4.16 -7.71
CA GLY A 48 -2.51 5.57 -7.76
C GLY A 48 -1.56 6.39 -8.64
N PRO A 49 -1.90 7.65 -8.97
CA PRO A 49 -1.11 8.50 -9.87
C PRO A 49 0.27 8.85 -9.31
N THR A 50 1.32 8.49 -10.05
CA THR A 50 2.73 8.82 -9.78
C THR A 50 3.41 9.35 -11.06
N SER A 51 4.66 9.81 -10.94
CA SER A 51 5.52 10.15 -12.09
C SER A 51 6.58 9.07 -12.37
N LEU A 52 6.39 7.86 -11.86
CA LEU A 52 7.35 6.76 -11.95
C LEU A 52 7.07 5.92 -13.20
N ASP A 53 8.12 5.44 -13.84
CA ASP A 53 8.00 4.47 -14.92
C ASP A 53 7.54 3.12 -14.37
N VAL A 54 6.69 2.44 -15.14
CA VAL A 54 6.26 1.07 -14.81
C VAL A 54 7.47 0.15 -14.94
N PRO A 55 7.79 -0.68 -13.93
CA PRO A 55 8.92 -1.59 -14.01
C PRO A 55 8.74 -2.66 -15.11
N ASP A 56 9.84 -3.09 -15.71
CA ASP A 56 9.84 -4.18 -16.68
C ASP A 56 9.24 -5.48 -16.10
N GLY A 57 8.43 -6.18 -16.90
CA GLY A 57 7.81 -7.45 -16.50
C GLY A 57 6.66 -7.33 -15.50
N VAL A 58 6.14 -6.11 -15.27
CA VAL A 58 5.00 -5.84 -14.38
C VAL A 58 3.77 -5.45 -15.20
N ASP A 59 2.64 -6.11 -14.98
CA ASP A 59 1.34 -5.70 -15.49
C ASP A 59 0.84 -4.49 -14.69
N PHE A 60 0.45 -3.41 -15.36
CA PHE A 60 0.06 -2.16 -14.73
C PHE A 60 -1.43 -1.86 -14.85
N LEU A 61 -2.06 -1.53 -13.72
CA LEU A 61 -3.45 -1.10 -13.64
C LEU A 61 -3.54 0.26 -12.92
N PRO A 62 -3.68 1.38 -13.66
CA PRO A 62 -3.81 2.69 -13.06
C PRO A 62 -5.19 2.87 -12.41
N VAL A 63 -5.21 3.53 -11.27
CA VAL A 63 -6.39 3.98 -10.53
C VAL A 63 -6.14 5.39 -10.01
N GLU A 64 -7.19 6.13 -9.67
CA GLU A 64 -7.06 7.47 -9.10
C GLU A 64 -7.58 7.52 -7.66
N THR A 65 -8.74 6.95 -7.39
CA THR A 65 -9.42 7.04 -6.08
C THR A 65 -9.26 5.77 -5.24
N ALA A 66 -9.53 5.88 -3.94
CA ALA A 66 -9.60 4.72 -3.06
C ALA A 66 -10.69 3.72 -3.49
N ASP A 67 -11.82 4.19 -4.03
CA ASP A 67 -12.89 3.33 -4.53
C ASP A 67 -12.47 2.55 -5.78
N GLU A 68 -11.77 3.21 -6.71
CA GLU A 68 -11.23 2.56 -7.91
C GLU A 68 -10.16 1.54 -7.54
N MET A 69 -9.24 1.89 -6.64
CA MET A 69 -8.24 0.96 -6.12
C MET A 69 -8.92 -0.25 -5.45
N TYR A 70 -9.96 -0.02 -4.66
CA TYR A 70 -10.75 -1.09 -4.06
C TYR A 70 -11.37 -2.00 -5.13
N GLY A 71 -12.03 -1.44 -6.15
CA GLY A 71 -12.64 -2.20 -7.23
C GLY A 71 -11.64 -3.03 -8.03
N ALA A 72 -10.47 -2.44 -8.31
CA ALA A 72 -9.35 -3.12 -8.97
C ALA A 72 -8.85 -4.30 -8.13
N VAL A 73 -8.56 -4.09 -6.85
CA VAL A 73 -8.11 -5.16 -5.95
C VAL A 73 -9.18 -6.24 -5.81
N ALA A 74 -10.43 -5.87 -5.55
CA ALA A 74 -11.54 -6.80 -5.37
C ALA A 74 -11.73 -7.74 -6.58
N SER A 75 -11.53 -7.21 -7.79
CA SER A 75 -11.68 -7.97 -9.04
C SER A 75 -10.51 -8.93 -9.31
N HIS A 76 -9.37 -8.74 -8.66
CA HIS A 76 -8.12 -9.45 -8.97
C HIS A 76 -7.61 -10.32 -7.84
N ILE A 77 -7.91 -9.99 -6.58
CA ILE A 77 -7.29 -10.61 -5.40
C ILE A 77 -7.55 -12.12 -5.30
N GLY A 78 -8.68 -12.60 -5.81
CA GLY A 78 -9.08 -14.02 -5.72
C GLY A 78 -8.17 -15.00 -6.49
N ARG A 79 -7.35 -14.52 -7.43
CA ARG A 79 -6.39 -15.34 -8.21
C ARG A 79 -4.93 -15.15 -7.79
N MET A 80 -4.69 -14.42 -6.70
CA MET A 80 -3.35 -14.08 -6.22
C MET A 80 -2.90 -15.05 -5.12
N GLN A 81 -1.60 -15.30 -5.04
CA GLN A 81 -1.01 -16.07 -3.94
C GLN A 81 -0.40 -15.16 -2.87
N VAL A 82 0.03 -13.95 -3.27
CA VAL A 82 0.61 -12.93 -2.39
C VAL A 82 0.02 -11.58 -2.77
N ALA A 83 -0.28 -10.75 -1.77
CA ALA A 83 -0.70 -9.37 -1.98
C ALA A 83 0.02 -8.42 -1.03
N VAL A 84 0.63 -7.37 -1.57
CA VAL A 84 1.39 -6.35 -0.83
C VAL A 84 0.73 -4.98 -0.97
N PHE A 85 0.26 -4.44 0.15
CA PHE A 85 -0.48 -3.18 0.22
C PHE A 85 0.42 -2.01 0.59
N ALA A 86 1.17 -1.50 -0.40
CA ALA A 86 2.10 -0.38 -0.25
C ALA A 86 1.55 0.98 -0.71
N ALA A 87 0.27 1.06 -1.13
CA ALA A 87 -0.35 2.31 -1.54
C ALA A 87 -0.67 3.19 -0.32
N ALA A 88 -0.53 4.51 -0.50
CA ALA A 88 -0.97 5.49 0.49
C ALA A 88 -2.42 5.89 0.17
N VAL A 89 -3.36 5.02 0.53
CA VAL A 89 -4.80 5.25 0.38
C VAL A 89 -5.25 6.34 1.36
N ALA A 90 -6.00 7.33 0.89
CA ALA A 90 -6.61 8.34 1.76
C ALA A 90 -7.64 7.69 2.69
N ASP A 91 -7.63 8.01 3.98
CA ASP A 91 -8.60 7.44 4.95
C ASP A 91 -10.01 8.01 4.79
N TYR A 92 -10.11 9.20 4.21
CA TYR A 92 -11.35 9.94 3.99
C TYR A 92 -11.40 10.56 2.59
N LYS A 93 -12.61 10.68 2.06
CA LYS A 93 -12.93 11.34 0.79
C LYS A 93 -14.07 12.34 0.99
N PRO A 94 -14.21 13.37 0.13
CA PRO A 94 -15.39 14.23 0.14
C PRO A 94 -16.68 13.42 0.01
N SER A 95 -17.72 13.76 0.78
CA SER A 95 -19.03 13.10 0.69
C SER A 95 -19.66 13.24 -0.70
N MET A 96 -19.35 14.35 -1.38
CA MET A 96 -19.73 14.62 -2.76
C MET A 96 -18.65 15.45 -3.47
N ALA A 97 -18.19 14.98 -4.63
CA ALA A 97 -17.34 15.75 -5.53
C ALA A 97 -18.18 16.71 -6.37
N ALA A 98 -17.79 17.98 -6.44
CA ALA A 98 -18.45 18.96 -7.29
C ALA A 98 -18.17 18.66 -8.78
N LYS A 99 -19.20 18.79 -9.63
CA LYS A 99 -19.04 18.60 -11.09
C LYS A 99 -18.32 19.76 -11.78
N GLU A 100 -18.34 20.94 -11.15
CA GLU A 100 -17.69 22.15 -11.65
C GLU A 100 -16.71 22.67 -10.61
N LYS A 101 -15.69 23.41 -11.07
CA LYS A 101 -14.72 24.07 -10.20
C LYS A 101 -15.46 25.01 -9.23
N ILE A 102 -15.34 24.74 -7.93
CA ILE A 102 -16.01 25.58 -6.92
C ILE A 102 -15.37 26.97 -6.97
N LYS A 103 -16.17 27.98 -7.32
CA LYS A 103 -15.73 29.37 -7.47
C LYS A 103 -15.34 29.96 -6.11
N LYS A 104 -14.43 30.94 -6.12
CA LYS A 104 -14.06 31.72 -4.93
C LYS A 104 -15.18 32.73 -4.64
N SER A 105 -16.24 32.27 -3.98
CA SER A 105 -17.43 33.09 -3.64
C SER A 105 -17.62 33.33 -2.15
N ALA A 106 -16.87 32.63 -1.30
CA ALA A 106 -16.91 32.76 0.16
C ALA A 106 -15.49 32.81 0.72
N ASP A 107 -15.35 33.40 1.91
CA ASP A 107 -14.06 33.51 2.62
C ASP A 107 -13.57 32.15 3.14
N ALA A 108 -14.48 31.19 3.36
CA ALA A 108 -14.17 29.83 3.78
C ALA A 108 -15.02 28.80 3.02
N ILE A 109 -14.48 27.59 2.87
CA ILE A 109 -15.18 26.41 2.35
C ILE A 109 -15.05 25.31 3.40
N ALA A 110 -16.15 24.62 3.70
CA ALA A 110 -16.15 23.40 4.50
C ALA A 110 -16.40 22.20 3.59
N LEU A 111 -15.66 21.11 3.81
CA LEU A 111 -15.87 19.83 3.14
C LEU A 111 -16.34 18.81 4.16
N GLU A 112 -17.48 18.19 3.89
CA GLU A 112 -17.90 17.00 4.63
C GLU A 112 -17.11 15.81 4.10
N LEU A 113 -16.49 15.05 5.00
CA LEU A 113 -15.64 13.93 4.67
C LEU A 113 -16.25 12.62 5.18
N VAL A 114 -16.21 11.59 4.34
CA VAL A 114 -16.65 10.23 4.67
C VAL A 114 -15.49 9.26 4.51
N ARG A 115 -15.52 8.15 5.25
CA ARG A 115 -14.47 7.14 5.20
C ARG A 115 -14.37 6.50 3.82
N THR A 116 -13.15 6.18 3.41
CA THR A 116 -12.88 5.33 2.24
C THR A 116 -12.96 3.85 2.62
N PRO A 117 -13.03 2.94 1.62
CA PRO A 117 -12.98 1.51 1.90
C PRO A 117 -11.64 1.08 2.51
N ASP A 118 -11.70 0.25 3.55
CA ASP A 118 -10.52 -0.41 4.13
C ASP A 118 -10.04 -1.57 3.25
N ILE A 119 -9.36 -1.25 2.15
CA ILE A 119 -9.01 -2.23 1.10
C ILE A 119 -8.26 -3.44 1.68
N LEU A 120 -7.26 -3.20 2.54
CA LEU A 120 -6.47 -4.25 3.18
C LEU A 120 -7.34 -5.16 4.06
N GLY A 121 -8.15 -4.59 4.96
CA GLY A 121 -9.02 -5.37 5.85
C GLY A 121 -10.15 -6.10 5.12
N LEU A 122 -10.61 -5.57 3.98
CA LEU A 122 -11.63 -6.19 3.15
C LEU A 122 -11.13 -7.42 2.39
N CYS A 123 -9.82 -7.56 2.17
CA CYS A 123 -9.25 -8.73 1.48
C CYS A 123 -9.62 -10.04 2.18
N ARG A 124 -9.49 -10.09 3.52
CA ARG A 124 -9.86 -11.26 4.31
C ARG A 124 -11.37 -11.30 4.55
N SER A 125 -11.91 -10.24 5.16
CA SER A 125 -13.28 -10.23 5.68
C SER A 125 -14.37 -10.32 4.61
N LYS A 126 -14.12 -9.77 3.41
CA LYS A 126 -15.12 -9.70 2.32
C LYS A 126 -14.76 -10.57 1.12
N HIS A 127 -13.47 -10.66 0.79
CA HIS A 127 -13.02 -11.38 -0.41
C HIS A 127 -12.46 -12.78 -0.12
N GLY A 128 -12.40 -13.20 1.15
CA GLY A 128 -11.96 -14.54 1.53
C GLY A 128 -10.55 -14.86 1.03
N PHE A 129 -9.70 -13.84 0.84
CA PHE A 129 -8.34 -14.04 0.37
C PHE A 129 -7.64 -14.99 1.34
N ALA A 130 -6.97 -16.03 0.82
CA ALA A 130 -6.28 -17.04 1.63
C ALA A 130 -4.74 -16.96 1.52
N GLY A 131 -4.23 -16.23 0.53
CA GLY A 131 -2.81 -16.06 0.26
C GLY A 131 -2.05 -15.29 1.35
N THR A 132 -0.78 -14.98 1.11
CA THR A 132 0.03 -14.16 2.03
C THR A 132 -0.32 -12.69 1.85
N LEU A 133 -0.73 -12.03 2.93
CA LEU A 133 -1.19 -10.66 2.96
C LEU A 133 -0.18 -9.81 3.73
N VAL A 134 0.41 -8.84 3.04
CA VAL A 134 1.42 -7.93 3.58
C VAL A 134 0.86 -6.50 3.54
N GLY A 135 0.88 -5.82 4.67
CA GLY A 135 0.48 -4.42 4.77
C GLY A 135 1.64 -3.48 5.08
N PHE A 136 1.43 -2.18 4.88
CA PHE A 136 2.32 -1.13 5.35
C PHE A 136 1.70 -0.36 6.50
N ALA A 137 2.55 0.07 7.44
CA ALA A 137 2.22 1.03 8.48
C ALA A 137 3.24 2.17 8.43
N VAL A 138 2.73 3.40 8.40
CA VAL A 138 3.56 4.60 8.46
C VAL A 138 3.05 5.41 9.63
N GLU A 139 3.88 5.55 10.65
CA GLU A 139 3.50 6.21 11.91
C GLU A 139 4.59 7.20 12.30
N THR A 140 4.19 8.22 13.06
CA THR A 140 5.12 9.18 13.69
C THR A 140 5.34 8.90 15.16
N GLU A 141 4.49 8.06 15.77
CA GLU A 141 4.53 7.72 17.19
C GLU A 141 4.07 6.26 17.39
N ASN A 142 4.59 5.58 18.42
CA ASN A 142 4.18 4.22 18.82
C ASN A 142 4.17 3.17 17.68
N LEU A 143 5.07 3.31 16.69
CA LEU A 143 5.09 2.56 15.43
C LEU A 143 4.87 1.04 15.60
N ILE A 144 5.61 0.40 16.51
CA ILE A 144 5.54 -1.06 16.68
C ILE A 144 4.21 -1.51 17.29
N ALA A 145 3.64 -0.74 18.22
CA ALA A 145 2.36 -1.06 18.82
C ALA A 145 1.23 -0.95 17.78
N ASN A 146 1.20 0.16 17.03
CA ASN A 146 0.24 0.39 15.96
C ASN A 146 0.37 -0.66 14.85
N ALA A 147 1.60 -1.05 14.48
CA ALA A 147 1.84 -2.09 13.49
C ALA A 147 1.32 -3.47 13.95
N ARG A 148 1.49 -3.84 15.23
CA ARG A 148 0.95 -5.09 15.79
C ARG A 148 -0.58 -5.11 15.83
N GLU A 149 -1.19 -4.00 16.23
CA GLU A 149 -2.65 -3.85 16.20
C GLU A 149 -3.18 -3.99 14.78
N LYS A 150 -2.55 -3.30 13.82
CA LYS A 150 -2.89 -3.40 12.39
C LYS A 150 -2.73 -4.82 11.87
N LEU A 151 -1.64 -5.50 12.21
CA LEU A 151 -1.39 -6.89 11.81
C LEU A 151 -2.55 -7.79 12.25
N THR A 152 -2.95 -7.68 13.51
CA THR A 152 -4.02 -8.48 14.11
C THR A 152 -5.38 -8.16 13.50
N HIS A 153 -5.73 -6.87 13.49
CA HIS A 153 -7.04 -6.41 13.01
C HIS A 153 -7.25 -6.66 11.52
N LYS A 154 -6.19 -6.53 10.71
CA LYS A 154 -6.25 -6.76 9.27
C LYS A 154 -5.92 -8.20 8.88
N GLN A 155 -5.58 -9.05 9.86
CA GLN A 155 -5.21 -10.45 9.67
C GLN A 155 -4.13 -10.62 8.59
N CYS A 156 -3.08 -9.79 8.68
CA CYS A 156 -1.91 -9.85 7.82
C CYS A 156 -0.90 -10.85 8.40
N GLU A 157 -0.10 -11.48 7.54
CA GLU A 157 1.05 -12.25 8.00
C GLU A 157 2.27 -11.35 8.24
N LEU A 158 2.32 -10.17 7.63
CA LEU A 158 3.42 -9.22 7.80
C LEU A 158 2.91 -7.77 7.70
N ILE A 159 3.41 -6.91 8.59
CA ILE A 159 3.31 -5.45 8.45
C ILE A 159 4.72 -4.87 8.30
N ILE A 160 4.94 -4.11 7.24
CA ILE A 160 6.16 -3.34 7.02
C ILE A 160 5.94 -1.97 7.64
N ALA A 161 6.59 -1.74 8.78
CA ALA A 161 6.43 -0.55 9.59
C ALA A 161 7.56 0.45 9.31
N ASN A 162 7.21 1.69 8.98
CA ASN A 162 8.15 2.75 8.65
C ASN A 162 7.95 3.96 9.57
N ASP A 163 9.02 4.42 10.23
CA ASP A 163 9.04 5.65 11.00
C ASP A 163 9.46 6.83 10.11
N VAL A 164 8.51 7.72 9.82
CA VAL A 164 8.76 8.90 8.97
C VAL A 164 8.95 10.18 9.78
N SER A 165 9.15 10.07 11.11
CA SER A 165 9.40 11.24 11.97
C SER A 165 10.79 11.86 11.76
N LYS A 166 11.75 11.09 11.23
CA LYS A 166 13.12 11.53 11.00
C LYS A 166 13.26 12.29 9.67
N PRO A 167 13.79 13.53 9.68
CA PRO A 167 14.08 14.26 8.44
C PRO A 167 15.04 13.47 7.53
N GLY A 168 14.70 13.36 6.24
CA GLY A 168 15.53 12.69 5.23
C GLY A 168 15.26 11.19 5.02
N ILE A 169 14.30 10.60 5.73
CA ILE A 169 13.88 9.19 5.63
C ILE A 169 12.37 9.17 5.28
N GLY A 170 11.92 8.25 4.42
CA GLY A 170 10.48 8.06 4.15
C GLY A 170 10.00 8.36 2.72
N PHE A 171 8.84 9.02 2.59
CA PHE A 171 8.07 9.08 1.33
C PHE A 171 8.82 9.71 0.16
N GLU A 172 9.52 10.82 0.39
CA GLU A 172 10.22 11.60 -0.67
C GLU A 172 11.73 11.30 -0.73
N SER A 173 12.26 10.46 0.18
CA SER A 173 13.68 10.05 0.18
C SER A 173 13.92 8.80 -0.65
N ASP A 174 15.15 8.59 -1.12
CA ASP A 174 15.56 7.32 -1.74
C ASP A 174 16.05 6.29 -0.69
N GLN A 175 16.23 6.74 0.55
CA GLN A 175 16.62 5.90 1.68
C GLN A 175 15.45 5.69 2.64
N ASN A 176 15.43 4.52 3.26
CA ASN A 176 14.44 4.20 4.27
C ASN A 176 15.01 3.22 5.30
N GLU A 177 14.38 3.13 6.46
CA GLU A 177 14.59 2.04 7.42
C GLU A 177 13.22 1.49 7.79
N VAL A 178 13.08 0.18 7.92
CA VAL A 178 11.77 -0.43 8.18
C VAL A 178 11.90 -1.55 9.19
N SER A 179 10.85 -1.76 9.97
CA SER A 179 10.68 -2.95 10.79
C SER A 179 9.69 -3.90 10.13
N LEU A 180 10.08 -5.15 9.97
CA LEU A 180 9.21 -6.24 9.55
C LEU A 180 8.54 -6.81 10.79
N VAL A 181 7.24 -6.54 10.96
CA VAL A 181 6.46 -6.97 12.12
C VAL A 181 5.65 -8.21 11.74
N TYR A 182 6.00 -9.34 12.35
CA TYR A 182 5.33 -10.62 12.21
C TYR A 182 4.42 -10.89 13.43
N PRO A 183 3.58 -11.95 13.42
CA PRO A 183 2.79 -12.33 14.59
C PRO A 183 3.64 -12.64 15.84
N ASP A 184 4.81 -13.25 15.65
CA ASP A 184 5.66 -13.82 16.70
C ASP A 184 6.96 -13.05 16.93
N ARG A 185 7.45 -12.30 15.94
CA ARG A 185 8.74 -11.60 15.99
C ARG A 185 8.73 -10.25 15.28
N ILE A 186 9.84 -9.52 15.42
CA ILE A 186 10.12 -8.29 14.70
C ILE A 186 11.55 -8.37 14.18
N ASP A 187 11.73 -8.15 12.88
CA ASP A 187 13.05 -8.05 12.26
C ASP A 187 13.29 -6.60 11.82
N GLN A 188 14.43 -6.01 12.20
CA GLN A 188 14.79 -4.66 11.77
C GLN A 188 15.62 -4.70 10.50
N LEU A 189 15.18 -3.95 9.48
CA LEU A 189 16.00 -3.67 8.30
C LEU A 189 16.65 -2.28 8.48
N PRO A 190 17.99 -2.21 8.52
CA PRO A 190 18.69 -0.94 8.73
C PRO A 190 18.48 0.01 7.55
N LEU A 191 18.88 1.28 7.75
CA LEU A 191 18.85 2.29 6.71
C LEU A 191 19.55 1.80 5.43
N ALA A 192 18.79 1.74 4.35
CA ALA A 192 19.27 1.31 3.04
C ALA A 192 18.47 2.00 1.93
N SER A 193 18.88 1.78 0.68
CA SER A 193 18.12 2.25 -0.46
C SER A 193 16.75 1.54 -0.51
N LYS A 194 15.73 2.21 -1.05
CA LYS A 194 14.42 1.57 -1.29
C LYS A 194 14.52 0.33 -2.17
N HIS A 195 15.49 0.30 -3.08
CA HIS A 195 15.79 -0.86 -3.90
C HIS A 195 16.25 -2.05 -3.05
N ASP A 196 17.26 -1.88 -2.19
CA ASP A 196 17.79 -2.95 -1.34
C ASP A 196 16.76 -3.43 -0.30
N LEU A 197 15.95 -2.51 0.22
CA LEU A 197 14.85 -2.86 1.11
C LEU A 197 13.77 -3.65 0.38
N ALA A 198 13.46 -3.31 -0.87
CA ALA A 198 12.46 -4.03 -1.65
C ALA A 198 12.87 -5.50 -1.83
N HIS A 199 14.15 -5.76 -2.14
CA HIS A 199 14.67 -7.14 -2.23
C HIS A 199 14.56 -7.88 -0.91
N GLN A 200 14.91 -7.25 0.20
CA GLN A 200 14.81 -7.86 1.54
C GLN A 200 13.35 -8.14 1.93
N ILE A 201 12.43 -7.21 1.65
CA ILE A 201 10.99 -7.35 1.87
C ILE A 201 10.42 -8.49 1.01
N VAL A 202 10.77 -8.54 -0.28
CA VAL A 202 10.32 -9.61 -1.19
C VAL A 202 10.82 -10.96 -0.68
N ARG A 203 12.12 -11.07 -0.35
CA ARG A 203 12.69 -12.30 0.19
C ARG A 203 11.97 -12.77 1.47
N ALA A 204 11.73 -11.88 2.41
CA ALA A 204 10.98 -12.17 3.63
C ALA A 204 9.54 -12.62 3.33
N THR A 205 8.87 -11.95 2.39
CA THR A 205 7.50 -12.29 1.97
C THR A 205 7.42 -13.68 1.32
N LEU A 206 8.42 -14.02 0.49
CA LEU A 206 8.50 -15.33 -0.17
C LEU A 206 8.76 -16.46 0.83
N MET A 207 9.65 -16.26 1.81
CA MET A 207 9.87 -17.24 2.88
C MET A 207 8.59 -17.47 3.69
N LEU A 208 7.92 -16.38 4.09
CA LEU A 208 6.66 -16.44 4.83
C LEU A 208 5.56 -17.17 4.05
N HIS A 209 5.49 -16.96 2.73
CA HIS A 209 4.57 -17.70 1.87
C HIS A 209 4.88 -19.21 1.83
N ALA A 210 6.16 -19.58 1.71
CA ALA A 210 6.58 -20.98 1.69
C ALA A 210 6.28 -21.69 3.03
N GLU A 211 6.61 -21.05 4.16
CA GLU A 211 6.34 -21.57 5.50
C GLU A 211 4.84 -21.79 5.74
N LYS A 212 4.00 -20.83 5.33
CA LYS A 212 2.54 -20.92 5.45
C LYS A 212 1.97 -22.10 4.66
N ASN A 213 2.45 -22.33 3.43
CA ASN A 213 1.95 -23.43 2.62
C ASN A 213 2.44 -24.78 3.15
N ALA A 214 3.69 -24.86 3.62
CA ALA A 214 4.22 -26.08 4.22
C ALA A 214 3.50 -26.48 5.53
N ALA A 215 2.91 -25.53 6.26
CA ALA A 215 2.12 -25.80 7.46
C ALA A 215 0.67 -26.25 7.17
N ASN A 216 0.19 -26.09 5.94
CA ASN A 216 -1.16 -26.46 5.51
C ASN A 216 -1.22 -27.78 4.71
N ASP A 217 -0.06 -28.33 4.33
CA ASP A 217 0.12 -29.65 3.71
C ASP A 217 0.36 -30.74 4.77
#